data_AF-A0A7X8J730-F1
#
_entry.id   AF-A0A7X8J730-F1
#
_cell.length_a   1.000
_cell.length_b   1.000
_cell.length_c   1.000
_cell.angle_alpha   90.00
_cell.angle_beta   90.00
_cell.angle_gamma   90.00
#
_symmetry.space_group_name_H-M   'P 1'
#
loop_
_entity.id
_entity.type
_entity.pdbx_description
1 polymer ?
#
loop_
_entity_poly.entity_id
_entity_poly.type
_entity_poly.pdbx_seq_one_letter_code
_entity_poly.pdbx_strand_id
1 'polypeptide(L)'
;MDKYLVGKNIRLRCKKSYPDAHTHIIIGQVLEETAKYIAVKGRTFHFNRIIDQMRSQIHSGDNMIRIIPWENVEVIHWISEITDWNVDIAFDSNGNLVLNDKAKTVIAQKRDGME
;
A
#
# COMPACT_ATOMS: atom_id res chain seq x y z
N MET A 1 12.70 -3.12 21.75
CA MET A 1 11.60 -3.42 20.81
C MET A 1 12.23 -4.27 19.74
N ASP A 2 11.85 -5.55 19.66
CA ASP A 2 12.34 -6.40 18.58
C ASP A 2 11.85 -5.82 17.25
N LYS A 3 12.76 -5.64 16.30
CA LYS A 3 12.49 -5.06 14.99
C LYS A 3 11.79 -6.10 14.10
N TYR A 4 10.56 -6.46 14.46
CA TYR A 4 9.83 -7.56 13.85
C TYR A 4 9.57 -7.36 12.36
N LEU A 5 9.35 -6.12 11.93
CA LEU A 5 8.97 -5.82 10.55
C LEU A 5 10.17 -5.63 9.61
N VAL A 6 11.36 -5.34 10.13
CA VAL A 6 12.55 -5.07 9.30
C VAL A 6 12.86 -6.25 8.38
N GLY A 7 13.06 -5.95 7.10
CA GLY A 7 13.30 -6.92 6.03
C GLY A 7 12.05 -7.53 5.41
N LYS A 8 10.87 -7.37 6.04
CA LYS A 8 9.61 -7.91 5.50
C LYS A 8 9.04 -7.01 4.41
N ASN A 9 8.43 -7.63 3.41
CA ASN A 9 7.56 -6.95 2.48
C ASN A 9 6.20 -6.66 3.14
N ILE A 10 5.72 -5.42 3.01
CA ILE A 10 4.46 -5.01 3.61
C ILE A 10 3.56 -4.26 2.62
N ARG A 11 2.26 -4.29 2.94
CA ARG A 11 1.26 -3.34 2.45
C ARG A 11 0.78 -2.50 3.63
N LEU A 12 1.15 -1.23 3.64
CA LEU A 12 0.79 -0.25 4.65
C LEU A 12 -0.32 0.65 4.12
N ARG A 13 -1.40 0.79 4.89
CA ARG A 13 -2.44 1.79 4.65
C ARG A 13 -2.27 2.95 5.63
N CYS A 14 -2.22 4.17 5.10
CA CYS A 14 -2.19 5.37 5.93
C CYS A 14 -3.61 5.77 6.30
N LYS A 15 -3.77 6.34 7.51
CA LYS A 15 -5.04 6.92 7.95
C LYS A 15 -5.44 8.07 7.05
N LYS A 16 -6.73 8.14 6.73
CA LYS A 16 -7.33 9.34 6.15
C LYS A 16 -7.46 10.41 7.23
N SER A 17 -7.06 11.65 6.91
CA SER A 17 -7.24 12.79 7.81
C SER A 17 -8.69 13.29 7.87
N TYR A 18 -9.51 12.96 6.87
CA TYR A 18 -10.94 13.27 6.75
C TYR A 18 -11.59 12.31 5.73
N PRO A 19 -12.93 12.12 5.74
CA PRO A 19 -13.60 11.07 4.94
C PRO A 19 -13.29 11.10 3.44
N ASP A 20 -13.28 12.29 2.84
CA ASP A 20 -13.05 12.50 1.41
C ASP A 20 -11.56 12.49 1.01
N ALA A 21 -10.65 12.29 1.96
CA ALA A 21 -9.22 12.22 1.66
C ALA A 21 -8.91 10.98 0.83
N HIS A 22 -7.96 11.12 -0.10
CA HIS A 22 -7.45 9.98 -0.86
C HIS A 22 -6.88 8.90 0.06
N THR A 23 -7.20 7.65 -0.26
CA THR A 23 -6.55 6.48 0.32
C THR A 23 -5.10 6.45 -0.12
N HIS A 24 -4.18 6.27 0.82
CA HIS A 24 -2.74 6.16 0.57
C HIS A 24 -2.27 4.77 0.99
N ILE A 25 -1.84 3.98 0.01
CA ILE A 25 -1.24 2.64 0.22
C ILE A 25 0.23 2.70 -0.14
N ILE A 26 1.08 2.08 0.68
CA ILE A 26 2.50 1.87 0.41
C ILE A 26 2.75 0.37 0.34
N ILE A 27 3.35 -0.10 -0.75
CA ILE A 27 3.84 -1.48 -0.88
C ILE A 27 5.35 -1.45 -1.02
N GLY A 28 6.05 -2.16 -0.16
CA GLY A 28 7.51 -2.18 -0.17
C GLY A 28 8.12 -2.98 0.96
N GLN A 29 9.44 -2.92 1.05
CA GLN A 29 10.20 -3.57 2.12
C GLN A 29 10.47 -2.58 3.26
N VAL A 30 10.33 -3.05 4.49
CA VAL A 30 10.69 -2.28 5.69
C VAL A 30 12.20 -2.25 5.85
N LEU A 31 12.77 -1.06 5.86
CA LEU A 31 14.20 -0.85 6.10
C LEU A 31 14.48 -0.53 7.56
N GLU A 32 13.55 0.16 8.22
CA GLU A 32 13.71 0.56 9.61
C GLU A 32 12.37 0.58 10.34
N GLU A 33 12.44 0.21 11.62
CA GLU A 33 11.35 0.24 12.56
C GLU A 33 11.89 0.86 13.87
N THR A 34 11.25 1.93 14.32
CA THR A 34 11.60 2.63 15.57
C THR A 34 10.37 2.80 16.44
N ALA A 35 10.52 3.37 17.64
CA ALA A 35 9.38 3.72 18.48
C ALA A 35 8.50 4.86 17.91
N LYS A 36 8.97 5.59 16.89
CA LYS A 36 8.28 6.79 16.36
C LYS A 36 7.76 6.62 14.93
N TYR A 37 8.44 5.81 14.14
CA TYR A 37 8.13 5.68 12.72
C TYR A 37 8.55 4.31 12.17
N ILE A 38 8.06 4.02 10.98
CA ILE A 38 8.53 2.96 10.08
C ILE A 38 9.07 3.56 8.79
N ALA A 39 10.21 3.07 8.30
CA ALA A 39 10.77 3.46 7.01
C ALA A 39 10.60 2.32 6.00
N VAL A 40 9.94 2.62 4.88
CA VAL A 40 9.59 1.63 3.86
C VAL A 40 10.16 2.08 2.52
N LYS A 41 10.95 1.22 1.87
CA LYS A 41 11.37 1.40 0.47
C LYS A 41 10.36 0.72 -0.44
N GLY A 42 9.65 1.49 -1.24
CA GLY A 42 8.62 0.93 -2.11
C GLY A 42 7.84 1.95 -2.90
N ARG A 43 6.69 1.53 -3.41
CA ARG A 43 5.80 2.32 -4.28
C ARG A 43 4.54 2.75 -3.53
N THR A 44 4.03 3.94 -3.84
CA THR A 44 2.73 4.41 -3.33
C THR A 44 1.63 4.30 -4.36
N PHE A 45 0.41 4.14 -3.86
CA PHE A 45 -0.82 4.19 -4.63
C PHE A 45 -1.80 5.12 -3.93
N HIS A 46 -2.31 6.09 -4.69
CA HIS A 46 -3.23 7.11 -4.23
C HIS A 46 -4.50 7.08 -5.08
N PHE A 47 -5.64 6.98 -4.43
CA PHE A 47 -6.95 6.96 -5.09
C PHE A 47 -8.04 7.37 -4.10
N ASN A 48 -9.16 7.91 -4.59
CA ASN A 48 -10.27 8.28 -3.71
C ASN A 48 -11.10 7.05 -3.33
N ARG A 49 -11.81 6.50 -4.33
CA ARG A 49 -12.56 5.25 -4.23
C ARG A 49 -12.25 4.36 -5.42
N ILE A 50 -12.36 3.05 -5.22
CA ILE A 50 -12.24 2.06 -6.29
C ILE A 50 -13.63 1.83 -6.88
N ILE A 51 -14.16 2.86 -7.53
CA ILE A 51 -15.44 2.78 -8.24
C ILE A 51 -15.15 2.57 -9.73
N ASP A 52 -15.92 1.68 -10.35
CA ASP A 52 -15.91 1.40 -11.80
C ASP A 52 -14.55 0.99 -12.40
N GLN A 53 -13.60 0.55 -11.57
CA GLN A 53 -12.30 0.01 -12.01
C GLN A 53 -11.53 0.99 -12.93
N MET A 54 -11.72 2.30 -12.71
CA MET A 54 -11.09 3.33 -13.54
C MET A 54 -9.62 3.52 -13.16
N ARG A 55 -8.72 2.85 -13.90
CA ARG A 55 -7.27 2.95 -13.69
C ARG A 55 -6.72 4.37 -13.77
N SER A 56 -7.35 5.25 -14.55
CA SER A 56 -6.95 6.66 -14.67
C SER A 56 -7.08 7.46 -13.36
N GLN A 57 -7.82 6.94 -12.37
CA GLN A 57 -7.96 7.56 -11.05
C GLN A 57 -6.93 7.06 -10.03
N ILE A 58 -6.05 6.14 -10.43
CA ILE A 58 -5.01 5.58 -9.56
C ILE A 58 -3.68 6.27 -9.85
N HIS A 59 -3.24 7.10 -8.92
CA HIS A 59 -1.93 7.74 -9.00
C HIS A 59 -0.89 6.86 -8.30
N SER A 60 0.07 6.38 -9.08
CA SER A 60 1.23 5.68 -8.55
C SER A 60 2.38 6.66 -8.35
N GLY A 61 2.99 6.66 -7.17
CA GLY A 61 4.24 7.41 -6.93
C GLY A 61 5.47 6.56 -7.24
N ASP A 62 6.63 7.18 -7.26
CA ASP A 62 7.89 6.49 -7.55
C ASP A 62 8.29 5.50 -6.44
N ASN A 63 9.22 4.61 -6.79
CA ASN A 63 9.89 3.75 -5.83
C ASN A 63 10.92 4.57 -5.03
N MET A 64 10.61 4.83 -3.75
CA MET A 64 11.44 5.66 -2.86
C MET A 64 11.34 5.19 -1.42
N ILE A 65 12.23 5.68 -0.57
CA ILE A 65 12.13 5.48 0.88
C ILE A 65 11.14 6.50 1.44
N ARG A 66 10.13 6.01 2.14
CA ARG A 66 9.15 6.84 2.86
C ARG A 66 9.28 6.57 4.34
N ILE A 67 9.29 7.64 5.14
CA ILE A 67 9.31 7.58 6.60
C ILE A 67 7.89 7.94 7.06
N ILE A 68 7.22 6.99 7.71
CA ILE A 68 5.83 7.11 8.11
C ILE A 68 5.75 7.06 9.63
N PRO A 69 5.34 8.17 10.28
CA PRO A 69 5.04 8.16 11.71
C PRO A 69 3.94 7.17 12.06
N TRP A 70 4.05 6.50 13.20
CA TRP A 70 3.08 5.46 13.59
C TRP A 70 1.65 6.01 13.72
N GLU A 71 1.49 7.27 14.12
CA GLU A 71 0.20 7.92 14.22
C GLU A 71 -0.55 8.00 12.88
N ASN A 72 0.19 7.98 11.75
CA ASN A 72 -0.37 8.01 10.40
C ASN A 72 -0.65 6.62 9.82
N VAL A 73 -0.23 5.55 10.50
CA VAL A 73 -0.47 4.17 10.05
C VAL A 73 -1.83 3.70 10.53
N GLU A 74 -2.67 3.25 9.60
CA GLU A 74 -3.95 2.62 9.93
C GLU A 74 -3.77 1.12 10.16
N VAL A 75 -3.12 0.44 9.20
CA VAL A 75 -2.88 -1.00 9.27
C VAL A 75 -1.68 -1.39 8.39
N ILE A 76 -0.94 -2.41 8.83
CA ILE A 76 0.14 -3.04 8.07
C ILE A 76 -0.22 -4.50 7.85
N HIS A 77 -0.13 -4.95 6.60
CA HIS A 77 -0.20 -6.36 6.23
C HIS A 77 1.21 -6.83 5.88
N TRP A 78 1.66 -7.94 6.46
CA TRP A 78 2.80 -8.67 5.94
C TRP A 78 2.36 -9.42 4.68
N ILE A 79 3.08 -9.19 3.58
CA ILE A 79 2.76 -9.76 2.26
C ILE A 79 3.88 -10.68 1.79
N SER A 80 3.66 -11.31 0.64
CA SER A 80 4.58 -12.29 0.08
C SER A 80 5.98 -11.71 -0.19
N GLU A 81 7.01 -12.51 0.10
CA GLU A 81 8.41 -12.16 -0.21
C GLU A 81 8.68 -12.08 -1.72
N ILE A 82 7.85 -12.72 -2.56
CA ILE A 82 7.95 -12.65 -4.02
C ILE A 82 7.15 -11.50 -4.65
N THR A 83 6.61 -10.59 -3.83
CA THR A 83 5.92 -9.39 -4.32
C THR A 83 6.87 -8.54 -5.14
N ASP A 84 6.44 -8.10 -6.33
CA ASP A 84 7.18 -7.13 -7.14
C ASP A 84 6.33 -5.87 -7.33
N TRP A 85 6.66 -4.79 -6.60
CA TRP A 85 5.93 -3.52 -6.69
C TRP A 85 6.36 -2.62 -7.86
N ASN A 86 7.33 -3.04 -8.68
CA ASN A 86 7.75 -2.29 -9.87
C ASN A 86 6.91 -2.61 -11.11
N VAL A 87 6.12 -3.68 -11.06
CA VAL A 87 5.21 -4.06 -12.16
C VAL A 87 3.99 -3.15 -12.22
N ASP A 88 3.24 -3.30 -13.30
CA ASP A 88 2.03 -2.54 -13.52
C ASP A 88 0.86 -2.95 -12.61
N ILE A 89 -0.17 -2.11 -12.51
CA ILE A 89 -1.39 -2.37 -11.75
C ILE A 89 -2.52 -2.86 -12.67
N ALA A 90 -3.41 -3.68 -12.13
CA ALA A 90 -4.62 -4.14 -12.81
C ALA A 90 -5.78 -4.25 -11.83
N PHE A 91 -6.99 -4.41 -12.38
CA PHE A 91 -8.12 -4.90 -11.61
C PHE A 91 -8.27 -6.40 -11.81
N ASP A 92 -8.47 -7.14 -10.73
CA ASP A 92 -8.80 -8.56 -10.80
C ASP A 92 -10.30 -8.79 -11.13
N SER A 93 -10.70 -10.05 -11.32
CA SER A 93 -12.10 -10.41 -11.60
C SER A 93 -13.08 -10.04 -10.47
N ASN A 94 -12.59 -9.76 -9.27
CA ASN A 94 -13.39 -9.33 -8.13
C ASN A 94 -13.47 -7.79 -8.03
N GLY A 95 -12.80 -7.07 -8.93
CA GLY A 95 -12.70 -5.62 -8.94
C GLY A 95 -11.72 -5.06 -7.90
N ASN A 96 -10.82 -5.88 -7.35
CA ASN A 96 -9.76 -5.41 -6.47
C ASN A 96 -8.64 -4.79 -7.30
N LEU A 97 -8.01 -3.74 -6.77
CA LEU A 97 -6.79 -3.20 -7.34
C LEU A 97 -5.60 -4.09 -6.91
N VAL A 98 -4.87 -4.62 -7.88
CA VAL A 98 -3.75 -5.55 -7.67
C VAL A 98 -2.49 -5.12 -8.42
N LEU A 99 -1.34 -5.57 -7.94
CA LEU A 99 -0.12 -5.61 -8.73
C LEU A 99 -0.22 -6.77 -9.74
N ASN A 100 0.20 -6.53 -10.98
CA ASN A 100 0.34 -7.60 -11.98
C ASN A 100 1.65 -8.39 -11.79
N ASP A 101 1.97 -8.72 -10.54
CA ASP A 101 3.11 -9.54 -10.18
C ASP A 101 2.74 -11.04 -10.17
N LYS A 102 3.70 -11.89 -9.81
CA LYS A 102 3.47 -13.32 -9.62
C LYS A 102 2.66 -13.62 -8.36
N ALA A 103 2.76 -12.77 -7.34
CA ALA A 103 2.07 -12.96 -6.07
C ALA A 103 0.59 -12.55 -6.13
N LYS A 104 0.16 -11.83 -7.17
CA LYS A 104 -1.16 -11.20 -7.29
C LYS A 104 -1.48 -10.33 -6.07
N THR A 105 -0.50 -9.51 -5.71
CA THR A 105 -0.54 -8.72 -4.47
C THR A 105 -1.68 -7.70 -4.53
N VAL A 106 -2.59 -7.78 -3.56
CA VAL A 106 -3.72 -6.86 -3.47
C VAL A 106 -3.27 -5.51 -2.90
N ILE A 107 -3.42 -4.46 -3.69
CA ILE A 107 -3.20 -3.07 -3.28
C ILE A 107 -4.37 -2.60 -2.43
N ALA A 108 -5.59 -2.81 -2.91
CA ALA A 108 -6.81 -2.45 -2.21
C ALA A 108 -7.99 -3.27 -2.70
N GLN A 109 -8.90 -3.59 -1.78
CA GLN A 109 -10.09 -4.36 -2.10
C GLN A 109 -11.20 -3.45 -2.60
N LYS A 110 -12.09 -3.98 -3.46
CA LYS A 110 -13.25 -3.22 -3.96
C LYS A 110 -14.08 -2.60 -2.83
N ARG A 111 -14.24 -3.33 -1.71
CA ARG A 111 -14.98 -2.87 -0.53
C ARG A 111 -14.34 -1.67 0.17
N ASP A 112 -13.02 -1.48 0.04
CA ASP A 112 -12.31 -0.35 0.65
C ASP A 112 -12.75 1.00 0.04
N GLY A 113 -13.39 0.97 -1.13
CA GLY A 113 -13.97 2.15 -1.79
C GLY A 113 -15.45 2.40 -1.47
N MET A 114 -16.10 1.55 -0.66
CA MET A 114 -17.53 1.68 -0.31
C MET A 114 -17.76 2.35 1.06
N GLU A 115 -16.70 2.53 1.85
CA GLU A 115 -16.68 3.38 3.05
C GLU A 115 -16.48 4.86 2.69
#